data_AF-A0A432TVU1-F1
#
_entry.id   AF-A0A432TVU1-F1
#
_cell.length_a   1.000
_cell.length_b   1.000
_cell.length_c   1.000
_cell.angle_alpha   90.00
_cell.angle_beta   90.00
_cell.angle_gamma   90.00
#
_symmetry.space_group_name_H-M   'P 1'
#
loop_
_entity.id
_entity.type
_entity.pdbx_description
1 polymer ?
#
loop_
_entity_poly.entity_id
_entity_poly.type
_entity_poly.pdbx_seq_one_letter_code
_entity_poly.pdbx_strand_id
1 'polypeptide(L)'
;HSGALGWNIMVASGALYHMIEKIFNVRLSQKLLGIHFWVHTIGTVVYIVAMWVSGIMQGLMWRAYDEYGTLAYTFAESVSAMHPYYAMRAAGGTLVVLGAITMLINIIITIRKSVREQASAQAATA
;
A
#
# COMPACT_ATOMS: atom_id res chain seq x y z
N HIS A 1 -6.80 -8.23 0.76
CA HIS A 1 -5.94 -7.04 0.59
C HIS A 1 -5.87 -6.54 -0.85
N SER A 2 -6.01 -7.39 -1.89
CA SER A 2 -5.99 -6.94 -3.29
C SER A 2 -6.97 -5.79 -3.58
N GLY A 3 -8.24 -5.94 -3.19
CA GLY A 3 -9.23 -4.86 -3.35
C GLY A 3 -8.99 -3.66 -2.41
N ALA A 4 -8.69 -3.91 -1.13
CA ALA A 4 -8.47 -2.82 -0.18
C ALA A 4 -7.28 -1.93 -0.56
N LEU A 5 -6.11 -2.52 -0.80
CA LEU A 5 -4.87 -1.79 -1.07
C LEU A 5 -4.74 -1.39 -2.54
N GLY A 6 -5.10 -2.29 -3.47
CA GLY A 6 -4.92 -2.10 -4.90
C GLY A 6 -6.06 -1.32 -5.57
N TRP A 7 -7.27 -1.34 -5.00
CA TRP A 7 -8.41 -0.61 -5.53
C TRP A 7 -8.80 0.58 -4.63
N ASN A 8 -9.33 0.33 -3.42
CA ASN A 8 -9.90 1.39 -2.58
C ASN A 8 -8.87 2.49 -2.27
N ILE A 9 -7.70 2.12 -1.73
CA ILE A 9 -6.68 3.10 -1.36
C ILE A 9 -6.12 3.80 -2.60
N MET A 10 -5.84 3.08 -3.69
CA MET A 10 -5.29 3.69 -4.91
C MET A 10 -6.23 4.73 -5.53
N VAL A 11 -7.52 4.40 -5.65
CA VAL A 11 -8.53 5.33 -6.16
C VAL A 11 -8.69 6.53 -5.24
N ALA A 12 -8.79 6.31 -3.92
CA ALA A 12 -8.89 7.38 -2.93
C ALA A 12 -7.67 8.31 -2.97
N SER A 13 -6.46 7.75 -3.05
CA SER A 13 -5.21 8.51 -3.19
C SER A 13 -5.20 9.37 -4.44
N GLY A 14 -5.59 8.82 -5.58
CA GLY A 14 -5.69 9.56 -6.84
C GLY A 14 -6.69 10.72 -6.77
N ALA A 15 -7.87 10.47 -6.19
CA ALA A 15 -8.89 11.49 -5.96
C ALA A 15 -8.38 12.61 -5.04
N LEU A 16 -7.69 12.25 -3.95
CA LEU A 16 -7.10 13.22 -3.02
C LEU A 16 -6.03 14.09 -3.71
N TYR A 17 -5.13 13.48 -4.49
CA TYR A 17 -4.13 14.26 -5.24
C TYR A 17 -4.78 15.27 -6.18
N HIS A 18 -5.79 14.84 -6.94
CA HIS A 18 -6.52 15.74 -7.84
C HIS A 18 -7.20 16.88 -7.09
N MET A 19 -7.92 16.55 -6.02
CA MET A 19 -8.69 17.52 -5.23
C MET A 19 -7.77 18.54 -4.54
N ILE A 20 -6.64 18.11 -3.98
CA ILE A 20 -5.67 19.00 -3.32
C ILE A 20 -5.11 20.03 -4.30
N GLU A 21 -4.74 19.64 -5.53
CA GLU A 21 -4.26 20.62 -6.52
C GLU A 21 -5.35 21.67 -6.85
N LYS A 22 -6.62 21.26 -6.90
CA LYS A 22 -7.74 22.15 -7.24
C LYS A 22 -8.12 23.09 -6.10
N ILE A 23 -8.19 22.59 -4.86
CA ILE A 23 -8.55 23.41 -3.68
C ILE A 23 -7.49 24.47 -3.42
N PHE A 24 -6.22 24.09 -3.49
CA PHE A 24 -5.11 24.98 -3.15
C PHE A 24 -4.55 25.74 -4.35
N ASN A 25 -5.04 25.45 -5.57
CA ASN A 25 -4.59 26.04 -6.84
C ASN A 25 -3.06 25.98 -7.04
N VAL A 26 -2.43 24.92 -6.54
CA VAL A 26 -0.97 24.70 -6.63
C VAL A 26 -0.71 23.28 -7.08
N ARG A 27 0.28 23.13 -7.98
CA ARG A 27 0.72 21.82 -8.46
C ARG A 27 1.52 21.07 -7.39
N LEU A 28 1.16 19.81 -7.19
CA LEU A 28 1.88 18.88 -6.31
C LEU A 28 3.18 18.39 -6.97
N SER A 29 4.08 17.82 -6.16
CA SER A 29 5.34 17.25 -6.68
C SER A 29 5.09 15.95 -7.44
N GLN A 30 5.28 15.98 -8.76
CA GLN A 30 5.12 14.80 -9.63
C GLN A 30 6.15 13.70 -9.30
N LYS A 31 7.33 14.07 -8.82
CA LYS A 31 8.35 13.11 -8.37
C LYS A 31 7.88 12.32 -7.15
N LEU A 32 7.34 12.99 -6.13
CA LEU A 32 6.81 12.34 -4.93
C LEU A 32 5.57 11.51 -5.23
N LEU A 33 4.72 11.95 -6.16
CA LEU A 33 3.60 11.16 -6.66
C LEU A 33 4.08 9.84 -7.28
N GLY A 34 5.10 9.90 -8.15
CA GLY A 34 5.69 8.70 -8.75
C GLY A 34 6.31 7.75 -7.73
N ILE A 35 7.02 8.29 -6.72
CA ILE A 35 7.58 7.48 -5.63
C ILE A 35 6.45 6.79 -4.84
N HIS A 36 5.42 7.53 -4.43
CA HIS A 36 4.27 6.95 -3.74
C HIS A 36 3.64 5.84 -4.57
N PHE A 37 3.35 6.09 -5.85
CA PHE A 37 2.75 5.10 -6.75
C PHE A 37 3.54 3.80 -6.78
N TRP A 38 4.85 3.88 -7.05
CA TRP A 38 5.67 2.67 -7.19
C TRP A 38 5.87 1.94 -5.87
N VAL A 39 6.16 2.66 -4.78
CA VAL A 39 6.35 2.06 -3.45
C VAL A 39 5.08 1.36 -2.98
N HIS A 40 3.91 2.01 -3.11
CA HIS A 40 2.63 1.42 -2.74
C HIS A 40 2.26 0.22 -3.62
N THR A 41 2.51 0.31 -4.93
CA THR A 41 2.22 -0.76 -5.89
C THR A 41 3.09 -1.99 -5.60
N ILE A 42 4.40 -1.82 -5.44
CA ILE A 42 5.32 -2.91 -5.12
C ILE A 42 4.92 -3.56 -3.79
N GLY A 43 4.65 -2.76 -2.76
CA GLY A 43 4.20 -3.27 -1.46
C GLY A 43 2.90 -4.07 -1.57
N THR A 44 1.93 -3.59 -2.34
CA THR A 44 0.65 -4.27 -2.58
C THR A 44 0.86 -5.59 -3.31
N VAL A 45 1.68 -5.63 -4.37
CA VAL A 45 1.96 -6.87 -5.11
C VAL A 45 2.66 -7.90 -4.23
N VAL A 46 3.68 -7.51 -3.46
CA VAL A 46 4.36 -8.40 -2.50
C VAL A 46 3.37 -8.98 -1.50
N TYR A 47 2.45 -8.15 -0.96
CA TYR A 47 1.40 -8.60 -0.05
C TYR A 47 0.51 -9.67 -0.71
N ILE A 48 0.02 -9.39 -1.93
CA ILE A 48 -0.90 -10.29 -2.65
C ILE A 48 -0.23 -11.63 -2.92
N VAL A 49 0.99 -11.60 -3.46
CA VAL A 49 1.75 -12.82 -3.80
C VAL A 49 2.00 -13.66 -2.56
N ALA A 50 2.45 -13.05 -1.46
CA ALA A 50 2.67 -13.76 -0.19
C ALA A 50 1.39 -14.46 0.29
N MET A 51 0.23 -13.79 0.17
CA MET A 51 -1.04 -14.33 0.62
C MET A 51 -1.62 -15.39 -0.31
N TRP A 52 -1.42 -15.28 -1.62
CA TRP A 52 -1.78 -16.34 -2.56
C TRP A 52 -1.00 -17.62 -2.29
N VAL A 53 0.33 -17.51 -2.19
CA VAL A 53 1.18 -18.69 -1.95
C VAL A 53 0.83 -19.34 -0.61
N SER A 54 0.69 -18.54 0.45
CA SER A 54 0.30 -19.08 1.76
C SER A 54 -1.09 -19.73 1.75
N GLY A 55 -2.09 -19.12 1.11
CA GLY A 55 -3.46 -19.64 1.09
C GLY A 55 -3.56 -20.95 0.30
N ILE A 56 -2.86 -21.03 -0.85
CA ILE A 56 -2.77 -22.27 -1.62
C ILE A 56 -2.07 -23.34 -0.78
N MET A 57 -0.93 -23.03 -0.18
CA MET A 57 -0.17 -24.01 0.61
C MET A 57 -0.96 -24.51 1.83
N GLN A 58 -1.64 -23.62 2.57
CA GLN A 58 -2.56 -24.02 3.64
C GLN A 58 -3.67 -24.93 3.12
N GLY A 59 -4.33 -24.53 2.03
CA GLY A 59 -5.39 -25.33 1.42
C GLY A 59 -4.93 -26.71 0.97
N LEU A 60 -3.71 -26.82 0.44
CA LEU A 60 -3.09 -28.10 0.06
C LEU A 60 -2.78 -28.96 1.29
N MET A 61 -2.17 -28.38 2.33
CA MET A 61 -1.80 -29.12 3.54
C MET A 61 -3.02 -29.61 4.31
N TRP A 62 -4.09 -28.80 4.41
CA TRP A 62 -5.31 -29.17 5.14
C TRP A 62 -6.11 -30.29 4.49
N ARG A 63 -5.92 -30.51 3.18
CA ARG A 63 -6.59 -31.58 2.42
C ARG A 63 -5.64 -32.70 1.99
N ALA A 64 -4.40 -32.70 2.50
CA ALA A 64 -3.43 -33.72 2.14
C ALA A 64 -3.69 -34.98 2.96
N TYR A 65 -3.91 -36.08 2.25
CA TYR A 65 -4.03 -37.41 2.82
C TYR A 65 -2.83 -38.26 2.37
N ASP A 66 -2.36 -39.14 3.25
CA ASP A 66 -1.34 -40.13 2.92
C ASP A 66 -1.93 -41.35 2.20
N GLU A 67 -1.08 -42.33 1.87
CA GLU A 67 -1.49 -43.59 1.21
C GLU A 67 -2.43 -44.46 2.06
N TYR A 68 -2.52 -44.19 3.37
CA TYR A 68 -3.39 -44.90 4.31
C TYR A 68 -4.70 -44.14 4.60
N GLY A 69 -4.91 -42.97 3.97
CA GLY A 69 -6.10 -42.14 4.16
C GLY A 69 -6.11 -41.31 5.44
N THR A 70 -4.97 -41.16 6.11
CA THR A 70 -4.81 -40.28 7.28
C THR A 70 -4.36 -38.89 6.83
N LEU A 71 -4.63 -37.84 7.61
CA LEU A 71 -4.09 -36.50 7.32
C LEU A 71 -2.55 -36.53 7.31
N ALA A 72 -1.98 -36.08 6.20
CA ALA A 72 -0.53 -36.06 6.00
C ALA A 72 0.20 -34.98 6.83
N TYR A 73 -0.51 -33.93 7.24
CA TYR A 73 0.05 -32.83 8.04
C TYR A 73 -0.86 -32.49 9.21
N THR A 74 -0.24 -32.18 10.34
CA THR A 74 -0.91 -31.54 11.48
C THR A 74 -1.20 -30.07 11.19
N PHE A 75 -2.16 -29.51 11.92
CA PHE A 75 -2.45 -28.08 11.82
C PHE A 75 -1.24 -27.22 12.20
N ALA A 76 -0.47 -27.61 13.22
CA ALA A 76 0.72 -26.89 13.68
C ALA A 76 1.81 -26.80 12.59
N GLU A 77 2.01 -27.86 11.81
CA GLU A 77 2.92 -27.85 10.66
C GLU A 77 2.47 -26.85 9.59
N SER A 78 1.16 -26.79 9.31
CA SER A 78 0.62 -25.81 8.36
C SER A 78 0.86 -24.37 8.82
N VAL A 79 0.76 -24.10 10.13
CA VAL A 79 1.03 -22.77 10.71
C VAL A 79 2.51 -22.42 10.61
N SER A 80 3.39 -23.35 10.99
CA SER A 80 4.84 -23.18 10.90
C SER A 80 5.29 -22.86 9.48
N ALA A 81 4.76 -23.59 8.49
CA ALA A 81 5.07 -23.39 7.09
C ALA A 81 4.63 -22.02 6.55
N MET A 82 3.66 -21.35 7.19
CA MET A 82 3.22 -20.00 6.77
C MET A 82 4.11 -18.86 7.24
N HIS A 83 4.97 -19.08 8.24
CA HIS A 83 5.77 -18.02 8.85
C HIS A 83 6.53 -17.12 7.84
N PRO A 84 7.27 -17.65 6.83
CA PRO A 84 7.96 -16.80 5.86
C PRO A 84 7.01 -15.90 5.08
N TYR A 85 5.81 -16.38 4.74
CA TYR A 85 4.83 -15.59 4.00
C TYR A 85 4.20 -14.49 4.86
N TYR A 86 4.05 -14.71 6.16
CA TYR A 86 3.63 -13.65 7.08
C TYR A 86 4.69 -12.56 7.22
N ALA A 87 5.98 -12.92 7.22
CA ALA A 87 7.07 -11.95 7.18
C ALA A 87 7.07 -11.15 5.86
N MET A 88 6.92 -11.81 4.72
CA MET A 88 6.80 -11.14 3.41
C MET A 88 5.58 -10.20 3.35
N ARG A 89 4.44 -10.64 3.91
CA ARG A 89 3.23 -9.83 4.02
C ARG A 89 3.48 -8.56 4.84
N ALA A 90 4.15 -8.68 5.97
CA ALA A 90 4.50 -7.54 6.81
C ALA A 90 5.44 -6.59 6.06
N ALA A 91 6.45 -7.10 5.36
CA ALA A 91 7.36 -6.29 4.55
C ALA A 91 6.62 -5.52 3.44
N GLY A 92 5.72 -6.18 2.70
CA GLY A 92 4.88 -5.54 1.69
C GLY A 92 3.94 -4.49 2.28
N GLY A 93 3.35 -4.77 3.44
CA GLY A 93 2.53 -3.82 4.19
C GLY A 93 3.31 -2.59 4.64
N THR A 94 4.55 -2.75 5.09
CA THR A 94 5.43 -1.62 5.46
C THR A 94 5.71 -0.72 4.25
N LEU A 95 5.97 -1.29 3.08
CA LEU A 95 6.13 -0.49 1.85
C LEU A 95 4.86 0.32 1.54
N VAL A 96 3.68 -0.28 1.66
CA VAL A 96 2.40 0.45 1.51
C VAL A 96 2.30 1.62 2.49
N VAL A 97 2.66 1.43 3.76
CA VAL A 97 2.67 2.50 4.77
C VAL A 97 3.68 3.60 4.40
N LEU A 98 4.87 3.25 3.94
CA LEU A 98 5.87 4.23 3.47
C LEU A 98 5.36 5.02 2.25
N GLY A 99 4.61 4.37 1.35
CA GLY A 99 3.90 5.03 0.26
C GLY A 99 2.91 6.08 0.78
N ALA A 100 2.07 5.72 1.74
CA ALA A 100 1.10 6.63 2.36
C ALA A 100 1.77 7.81 3.09
N ILE A 101 2.90 7.57 3.75
CA ILE A 101 3.71 8.63 4.37
C ILE A 101 4.25 9.58 3.29
N THR A 102 4.74 9.05 2.16
CA THR A 102 5.21 9.86 1.03
C THR A 102 4.08 10.74 0.46
N MET A 103 2.87 10.20 0.37
CA MET A 103 1.68 10.95 -0.03
C MET A 103 1.39 12.10 0.94
N LEU A 104 1.35 11.81 2.25
CA LEU A 104 1.10 12.80 3.28
C LEU A 104 2.11 13.95 3.21
N ILE A 105 3.40 13.64 3.05
CA ILE A 105 4.46 14.63 2.90
C ILE A 105 4.21 15.51 1.67
N ASN A 106 3.87 14.92 0.52
CA ASN A 106 3.59 15.67 -0.71
C ASN A 106 2.40 16.63 -0.53
N ILE A 107 1.34 16.19 0.12
CA ILE A 107 0.16 17.02 0.42
C ILE A 107 0.54 18.18 1.35
N ILE A 108 1.26 17.93 2.45
CA ILE A 108 1.67 18.97 3.40
C ILE A 108 2.52 20.04 2.70
N ILE A 109 3.48 19.63 1.87
CA ILE A 109 4.34 20.56 1.11
C ILE A 109 3.48 21.39 0.14
N THR A 110 2.52 20.77 -0.54
CA THR A 110 1.62 21.46 -1.49
C THR A 110 0.78 22.53 -0.78
N ILE A 111 0.19 22.19 0.37
CA ILE A 111 -0.60 23.13 1.18
C ILE A 111 0.27 24.29 1.64
N ARG A 112 1.45 24.02 2.21
CA ARG A 112 2.37 25.08 2.67
C ARG A 112 2.81 26.00 1.54
N LYS A 113 3.02 25.45 0.34
CA LYS A 113 3.36 26.23 -0.86
C LYS A 113 2.22 27.19 -1.24
N SER A 114 0.97 26.74 -1.20
CA SER A 114 -0.19 27.59 -1.50
C SER A 114 -0.34 28.78 -0.55
N VAL A 115 -0.15 28.56 0.76
CA VAL A 115 -0.21 29.63 1.77
C VAL A 115 0.85 30.69 1.50
N ARG A 116 2.07 30.27 1.13
CA ARG A 116 3.16 31.20 0.80
C ARG A 116 2.86 32.01 -0.45
N GLU A 117 2.36 31.37 -1.51
CA GLU A 117 2.02 32.06 -2.77
C GLU A 117 0.89 33.08 -2.58
N GLN A 118 -0.14 32.74 -1.79
CA GLN A 118 -1.23 33.65 -1.45
C GLN A 118 -0.75 34.86 -0.63
N ALA A 119 0.12 34.64 0.36
CA ALA A 119 0.70 35.73 1.16
C ALA A 119 1.55 36.68 0.31
N SER A 120 2.35 36.14 -0.61
CA SER A 120 3.13 36.96 -1.56
C SER A 120 2.25 37.75 -2.52
N ALA A 121 1.14 37.17 -2.99
CA ALA A 121 0.19 37.87 -3.85
C ALA A 121 -0.49 39.03 -3.12
N GLN A 122 -0.92 38.83 -1.87
CA GLN A 122 -1.51 39.89 -1.04
C GLN A 122 -0.52 41.04 -0.76
N ALA A 123 0.73 40.70 -0.44
CA ALA A 123 1.78 41.70 -0.20
C ALA A 123 2.13 42.51 -1.45
N ALA A 124 1.97 41.95 -2.65
CA ALA A 124 2.20 42.66 -3.91
C ALA A 124 1.04 43.60 -4.32
N THR A 125 -0.16 43.39 -3.75
CA THR A 125 -1.36 44.19 -4.02
C THR A 125 -1.62 45.30 -2.99
N ALA A 126 -0.87 45.32 -1.89
CA ALA A 126 -0.94 46.32 -0.83
C ALA A 126 0.13 47.41 -1.03
#